data_AF-A0A937IAE1-F1
#
_entry.id   AF-A0A937IAE1-F1
#
_cell.length_a   1.000
_cell.length_b   1.000
_cell.length_c   1.000
_cell.angle_alpha   90.00
_cell.angle_beta   90.00
_cell.angle_gamma   90.00
#
_symmetry.space_group_name_H-M   'P 1'
#
loop_
_entity.id
_entity.type
_entity.pdbx_description
1 polymer ?
#
loop_
_entity_poly.entity_id
_entity_poly.type
_entity_poly.pdbx_seq_one_letter_code
_entity_poly.pdbx_strand_id
1 'polypeptide(L)'
;MDRRKFLSNMSTAAAASIAGATTLSAKADALEEAMSDELDKRIATPWMCSIDPTPEPIPGDNRPWYQHNDPRLPEMPEEPTLRDFFKLRFAPANHVLQSARYARVNGMDDKVVLACLLHDICVSNLIRTDHGYWCAQ
;
A
#
# COMPACT_ATOMS: atom_id res chain seq x y z
N MET A 1 1.73 11.09 -10.91
CA MET A 1 2.82 12.09 -10.96
C MET A 1 3.01 12.52 -12.41
N ASP A 2 3.01 13.81 -12.72
CA ASP A 2 3.30 14.28 -14.09
C ASP A 2 4.80 14.05 -14.39
N ARG A 3 5.09 13.22 -15.39
CA ARG A 3 6.47 12.84 -15.76
C ARG A 3 7.31 14.04 -16.15
N ARG A 4 6.74 15.02 -16.87
CA ARG A 4 7.49 16.22 -17.28
C ARG A 4 7.84 17.08 -16.09
N LYS A 5 6.89 17.21 -15.15
CA LYS A 5 7.08 17.96 -13.90
C LYS A 5 8.06 17.30 -12.94
N PHE A 6 8.12 15.96 -12.93
CA PHE A 6 9.12 15.22 -12.16
C PHE A 6 10.53 15.46 -12.73
N LEU A 7 10.71 15.22 -14.03
CA LEU A 7 12.01 15.40 -14.69
C LEU A 7 12.54 16.84 -14.58
N SER A 8 11.65 17.85 -14.59
CA SER A 8 12.06 19.25 -14.41
C SER A 8 12.49 19.61 -12.98
N ASN A 9 12.09 18.81 -12.00
CA ASN A 9 12.32 19.07 -10.58
C ASN A 9 13.33 18.11 -9.94
N MET A 10 13.92 17.21 -10.72
CA MET A 10 14.93 16.27 -10.24
C MET A 10 16.18 16.98 -9.71
N SER A 11 16.82 16.40 -8.70
CA SER A 11 18.08 16.91 -8.19
C SER A 11 19.19 16.77 -9.23
N THR A 12 20.17 17.68 -9.19
CA THR A 12 21.35 17.63 -10.06
C THR A 12 22.12 16.32 -9.88
N ALA A 13 22.15 15.75 -8.67
CA ALA A 13 22.78 14.48 -8.37
C ALA A 13 22.07 13.30 -9.06
N ALA A 14 20.74 13.25 -9.00
CA ALA A 14 19.95 12.22 -9.66
C ALA A 14 20.07 12.27 -11.19
N ALA A 15 20.05 13.48 -11.76
CA ALA A 15 20.27 13.68 -13.19
C ALA A 15 21.67 13.21 -13.64
N ALA A 16 22.71 13.46 -12.82
CA ALA A 16 24.07 13.01 -13.10
C ALA A 16 24.21 11.48 -13.03
N SER A 17 23.58 10.82 -12.04
CA SER A 17 23.58 9.35 -11.94
C SER A 17 22.93 8.68 -13.14
N ILE A 18 21.78 9.19 -13.61
CA ILE A 18 21.10 8.67 -14.81
C ILE A 18 21.94 8.91 -16.07
N ALA A 19 22.58 10.08 -16.20
CA ALA A 19 23.44 10.36 -17.35
C ALA A 19 24.71 9.50 -17.37
N GLY A 20 25.26 9.18 -16.20
CA GLY A 20 26.46 8.36 -16.03
C GLY A 20 26.25 6.85 -16.16
N ALA A 21 25.00 6.38 -16.08
CA ALA A 21 24.69 4.96 -16.25
C ALA A 21 24.92 4.49 -17.70
N THR A 22 25.65 3.38 -17.84
CA THR A 22 26.15 2.88 -19.13
C THR A 22 25.16 1.97 -19.86
N THR A 23 24.14 1.47 -19.16
CA THR A 23 23.11 0.57 -19.72
C THR A 23 21.70 1.12 -19.47
N LEU A 24 20.73 0.66 -20.27
CA LEU A 24 19.33 1.04 -20.07
C LEU A 24 18.77 0.55 -18.73
N SER A 25 19.19 -0.62 -18.26
CA SER A 25 18.79 -1.14 -16.94
C SER A 25 19.34 -0.24 -15.83
N ALA A 26 20.63 0.10 -15.86
CA ALA A 26 21.22 0.97 -14.85
C ALA A 26 20.62 2.39 -14.86
N LYS A 27 20.16 2.87 -16.02
CA LYS A 27 19.40 4.12 -16.11
C LYS A 27 18.02 4.02 -15.48
N ALA A 28 17.35 2.86 -15.61
CA ALA A 28 16.07 2.61 -14.96
C ALA A 28 16.23 2.52 -13.44
N ASP A 29 17.23 1.78 -12.96
CA ASP A 29 17.52 1.64 -11.52
C ASP A 29 17.82 3.02 -10.89
N ALA A 30 18.67 3.83 -11.53
CA ALA A 30 18.98 5.19 -11.06
C ALA A 30 17.78 6.14 -11.08
N LEU A 31 16.84 5.93 -12.01
CA LEU A 31 15.59 6.69 -12.07
C LEU A 31 14.62 6.25 -10.96
N GLU A 32 14.51 4.95 -10.69
CA GLU A 32 13.69 4.39 -9.61
C GLU A 32 14.17 4.88 -8.24
N GLU A 33 15.48 4.88 -8.01
CA GLU A 33 16.06 5.40 -6.77
C GLU A 33 15.78 6.90 -6.60
N ALA A 34 15.96 7.70 -7.65
CA ALA A 34 15.61 9.13 -7.63
C ALA A 34 14.12 9.38 -7.39
N MET A 35 13.24 8.50 -7.89
CA MET A 35 11.80 8.56 -7.60
C MET A 35 11.51 8.22 -6.15
N SER A 36 12.18 7.20 -5.59
CA SER A 36 12.06 6.81 -4.18
C SER A 36 12.45 7.97 -3.25
N ASP A 37 13.61 8.59 -3.49
CA ASP A 37 14.09 9.74 -2.71
C ASP A 37 13.10 10.92 -2.71
N GLU A 38 12.45 11.18 -3.84
CA GLU A 38 11.42 12.24 -3.95
C GLU A 38 10.13 11.89 -3.18
N LEU A 39 9.77 10.61 -3.10
CA LEU A 39 8.67 10.17 -2.24
C LEU A 39 9.03 10.38 -0.76
N ASP A 40 10.24 10.03 -0.35
CA ASP A 40 10.69 10.10 1.05
C ASP A 40 10.79 11.53 1.60
N LYS A 41 10.98 12.54 0.73
CA LYS A 41 10.92 13.97 1.12
C LYS A 41 9.55 14.40 1.63
N ARG A 42 8.49 13.68 1.26
CA ARG A 42 7.15 13.88 1.79
C ARG A 42 6.89 12.81 2.84
N ILE A 43 7.39 13.06 4.05
CA ILE A 43 7.01 12.27 5.22
C ILE A 43 5.54 12.57 5.51
N ALA A 44 4.64 11.84 4.87
CA ALA A 44 3.27 11.73 5.33
C ALA A 44 3.35 11.06 6.70
N THR A 45 3.00 11.81 7.74
CA THR A 45 2.70 11.18 9.03
C THR A 45 1.59 10.17 8.74
N PRO A 46 1.77 8.87 9.04
CA PRO A 46 0.75 7.89 8.73
C PRO A 46 -0.46 8.19 9.62
N TRP A 47 -1.44 8.93 9.08
CA TRP A 47 -2.73 9.07 9.74
C TRP A 47 -3.41 7.69 9.91
N MET A 48 -2.96 6.70 9.11
CA MET A 48 -3.50 5.36 8.99
C MET A 48 -3.24 4.44 10.20
N CYS A 49 -2.16 4.62 10.98
CA CYS A 49 -1.80 3.67 12.05
C CYS A 49 -2.38 4.02 13.43
N SER A 50 -3.14 5.11 13.51
CA SER A 50 -3.69 5.65 14.75
C SER A 50 -5.04 6.32 14.48
N ILE A 51 -6.05 5.51 14.10
CA ILE A 51 -7.42 6.03 14.09
C ILE A 51 -7.87 6.14 15.55
N ASP A 52 -8.00 7.36 16.05
CA ASP A 52 -8.60 7.67 17.35
C ASP A 52 -10.14 7.53 17.23
N PRO A 53 -10.83 6.88 18.18
CA PRO A 53 -10.31 6.20 19.36
C PRO A 53 -9.74 4.81 19.06
N THR A 54 -8.56 4.55 19.61
CA THR A 54 -8.07 3.17 19.77
C THR A 54 -9.03 2.46 20.73
N PRO A 55 -9.57 1.28 20.40
CA PRO A 55 -10.45 0.56 21.31
C PRO A 55 -9.76 0.32 22.66
N GLU A 56 -10.51 0.53 23.74
CA GLU A 56 -10.01 0.25 25.09
C GLU A 56 -9.64 -1.23 25.24
N PRO A 57 -8.59 -1.56 26.02
CA PRO A 57 -8.27 -2.93 26.35
C PRO A 57 -9.48 -3.65 26.97
N ILE A 58 -9.76 -4.88 26.52
CA ILE A 58 -10.85 -5.67 27.07
C ILE A 58 -10.44 -6.19 28.46
N PRO A 59 -11.17 -5.87 29.54
CA PRO A 59 -10.81 -6.29 30.89
C PRO A 59 -10.66 -7.81 30.99
N GLY A 60 -9.50 -8.27 31.44
CA GLY A 60 -9.22 -9.70 31.64
C GLY A 60 -8.70 -10.44 30.40
N ASP A 61 -8.54 -9.79 29.25
CA ASP A 61 -7.86 -10.40 28.11
C ASP A 61 -6.34 -10.43 28.33
N ASN A 62 -5.82 -11.63 28.60
CA ASN A 62 -4.39 -11.87 28.81
C ASN A 62 -3.68 -12.40 27.56
N ARG A 63 -4.32 -12.37 26.39
CA ARG A 63 -3.68 -12.81 25.14
C ARG A 63 -2.52 -11.87 24.79
N PRO A 64 -1.43 -12.40 24.21
CA PRO A 64 -0.26 -11.61 23.84
C PRO A 64 -0.53 -10.61 22.69
N TRP A 65 -1.62 -10.78 21.94
CA TRP A 65 -1.96 -9.99 20.76
C TRP A 65 -3.43 -9.58 20.78
N TYR A 66 -3.75 -8.39 20.25
CA TYR A 66 -5.10 -7.88 20.16
C TYR A 66 -5.84 -8.56 19.01
N GLN A 67 -6.52 -9.68 19.29
CA GLN A 67 -7.27 -10.47 18.30
C GLN A 67 -8.78 -10.38 18.59
N HIS A 68 -9.36 -9.23 18.27
CA HIS A 68 -10.80 -8.95 18.44
C HIS A 68 -11.36 -8.26 17.21
N ASN A 69 -12.67 -8.41 16.99
CA ASN A 69 -13.40 -7.63 16.00
C ASN A 69 -13.35 -6.15 16.37
N ASP A 70 -12.93 -5.32 15.42
CA ASP A 70 -12.95 -3.87 15.61
C ASP A 70 -14.36 -3.33 15.33
N PRO A 71 -15.03 -2.68 16.32
CA PRO A 71 -16.39 -2.18 16.14
C PRO A 71 -16.51 -1.05 15.10
N ARG A 72 -15.39 -0.47 14.67
CA ARG A 72 -15.36 0.57 13.62
C ARG A 72 -15.47 -0.02 12.22
N LEU A 73 -15.17 -1.30 12.07
CA LEU A 73 -15.27 -1.99 10.79
C LEU A 73 -16.63 -2.66 10.64
N PRO A 74 -17.23 -2.61 9.45
CA PRO A 74 -18.43 -3.40 9.16
C PRO A 74 -18.18 -4.90 9.35
N GLU A 75 -19.20 -5.62 9.78
CA GLU A 75 -19.16 -7.07 9.90
C GLU A 75 -18.96 -7.72 8.52
N MET A 76 -18.17 -8.81 8.47
CA MET A 76 -18.01 -9.60 7.26
C MET A 76 -19.23 -10.51 7.07
N PRO A 77 -19.59 -10.84 5.82
CA PRO A 77 -20.52 -11.94 5.57
C PRO A 77 -20.00 -13.27 6.15
N GLU A 78 -20.91 -14.20 6.42
CA GLU A 78 -20.59 -15.55 6.93
C GLU A 78 -19.60 -16.30 6.01
N GLU A 79 -19.74 -16.12 4.69
CA GLU A 79 -18.82 -16.65 3.68
C GLU A 79 -18.14 -15.49 2.94
N PRO A 80 -17.07 -14.92 3.51
CA PRO A 80 -16.46 -13.72 2.96
C PRO A 80 -15.74 -14.02 1.64
N THR A 81 -15.97 -13.18 0.63
CA THR A 81 -15.22 -13.22 -0.62
C THR A 81 -14.06 -12.23 -0.61
N LEU A 82 -13.10 -12.40 -1.53
CA LEU A 82 -12.02 -11.41 -1.73
C LEU A 82 -12.58 -10.00 -2.01
N ARG A 83 -13.70 -9.91 -2.72
CA ARG A 83 -14.37 -8.64 -3.01
C ARG A 83 -14.90 -7.98 -1.74
N ASP A 84 -15.36 -8.76 -0.76
CA ASP A 84 -15.86 -8.23 0.50
C ASP A 84 -14.72 -7.67 1.33
N PHE A 85 -13.56 -8.33 1.36
CA PHE A 85 -12.34 -7.76 1.95
C PHE A 85 -11.98 -6.40 1.34
N PHE A 86 -11.98 -6.29 0.01
CA PHE A 86 -11.68 -5.00 -0.64
C PHE A 86 -12.68 -3.89 -0.32
N LYS A 87 -13.91 -4.23 0.02
CA LYS A 87 -14.95 -3.25 0.37
C LYS A 87 -14.99 -2.90 1.86
N LEU A 88 -14.83 -3.91 2.72
CA LEU A 88 -15.09 -3.81 4.16
C LEU A 88 -13.80 -3.66 4.97
N ARG A 89 -12.63 -3.92 4.37
CA ARG A 89 -11.31 -3.79 4.99
C ARG A 89 -10.39 -2.83 4.25
N PHE A 90 -10.40 -2.86 2.92
CA PHE A 90 -9.43 -2.10 2.10
C PHE A 90 -10.01 -0.90 1.34
N ALA A 91 -11.23 -0.48 1.66
CA ALA A 91 -11.79 0.72 1.06
C ALA A 91 -11.16 1.97 1.71
N PRO A 92 -10.69 2.96 0.92
CA PRO A 92 -10.71 3.02 -0.55
C PRO A 92 -9.55 2.24 -1.23
N ALA A 93 -9.87 1.33 -2.16
CA ALA A 93 -8.91 0.47 -2.85
C ALA A 93 -8.55 0.91 -4.29
N ASN A 94 -8.84 2.16 -4.67
CA ASN A 94 -8.79 2.60 -6.08
C ASN A 94 -7.43 2.37 -6.74
N HIS A 95 -6.33 2.60 -6.02
CA HIS A 95 -4.97 2.45 -6.54
C HIS A 95 -4.69 1.02 -7.01
N VAL A 96 -4.84 0.04 -6.11
CA VAL A 96 -4.60 -1.37 -6.41
C VAL A 96 -5.61 -1.93 -7.42
N LEU A 97 -6.88 -1.46 -7.38
CA LEU A 97 -7.90 -1.83 -8.37
C LEU A 97 -7.57 -1.33 -9.78
N GLN A 98 -7.00 -0.13 -9.91
CA GLN A 98 -6.55 0.40 -11.20
C GLN A 98 -5.37 -0.39 -11.76
N SER A 99 -4.37 -0.70 -10.93
CA SER A 99 -3.23 -1.53 -11.32
C SER A 99 -3.66 -2.92 -11.78
N ALA A 100 -4.53 -3.58 -11.01
CA ALA A 100 -5.06 -4.89 -11.36
C ALA A 100 -5.92 -4.87 -12.63
N ARG A 101 -6.75 -3.83 -12.81
CA ARG A 101 -7.51 -3.62 -14.04
C ARG A 101 -6.57 -3.49 -15.23
N TYR A 102 -5.51 -2.69 -15.11
CA TYR A 102 -4.53 -2.50 -16.18
C TYR A 102 -3.83 -3.81 -16.54
N ALA A 103 -3.39 -4.59 -15.55
CA ALA A 103 -2.80 -5.91 -15.81
C ALA A 103 -3.77 -6.84 -16.55
N ARG A 104 -5.03 -6.89 -16.11
CA ARG A 104 -6.04 -7.77 -16.70
C ARG A 104 -6.40 -7.39 -18.14
N VAL A 105 -6.58 -6.10 -18.45
CA VAL A 105 -6.89 -5.68 -19.83
C VAL A 105 -5.73 -5.89 -20.80
N ASN A 106 -4.50 -5.99 -20.31
CA ASN A 106 -3.32 -6.33 -21.10
C ASN A 106 -3.07 -7.85 -21.20
N GLY A 107 -3.99 -8.69 -20.71
CA GLY A 107 -3.90 -10.15 -20.85
C GLY A 107 -2.80 -10.78 -20.00
N MET A 108 -2.40 -10.13 -18.90
CA MET A 108 -1.46 -10.73 -17.94
C MET A 108 -2.11 -11.90 -17.19
N ASP A 109 -1.27 -12.83 -16.71
CA ASP A 109 -1.71 -13.99 -15.93
C ASP A 109 -2.42 -13.59 -14.62
N ASP A 110 -3.32 -14.44 -14.14
CA ASP A 110 -4.09 -14.20 -12.92
C ASP A 110 -3.20 -13.98 -11.69
N LYS A 111 -2.00 -14.59 -11.63
CA LYS A 111 -1.04 -14.32 -10.55
C LYS A 111 -0.53 -12.89 -10.58
N VAL A 112 -0.33 -12.32 -11.76
CA VAL A 112 0.09 -10.93 -11.93
C VAL A 112 -1.05 -9.99 -11.56
N VAL A 113 -2.28 -10.30 -11.98
CA VAL A 113 -3.46 -9.52 -11.60
C VAL A 113 -3.64 -9.52 -10.07
N LEU A 114 -3.47 -10.68 -9.42
CA LEU A 114 -3.53 -10.80 -7.97
C LEU A 114 -2.39 -10.05 -7.28
N ALA A 115 -1.17 -10.12 -7.79
CA ALA A 115 -0.04 -9.34 -7.27
C ALA A 115 -0.35 -7.83 -7.31
N CYS A 116 -0.92 -7.33 -8.42
CA CYS A 116 -1.36 -5.94 -8.52
C CYS A 116 -2.47 -5.58 -7.52
N LEU A 117 -3.35 -6.51 -7.15
CA LEU A 117 -4.36 -6.28 -6.11
C LEU A 117 -3.73 -6.12 -4.71
N LEU A 118 -2.60 -6.77 -4.44
CA LEU A 118 -2.03 -6.90 -3.09
C LEU A 118 -0.78 -6.04 -2.84
N HIS A 119 -0.08 -5.57 -3.88
CA HIS A 119 1.27 -4.97 -3.74
C HIS A 119 1.38 -3.82 -2.72
N ASP A 120 0.35 -2.99 -2.58
CA ASP A 120 0.34 -1.82 -1.69
C ASP A 120 -0.67 -1.94 -0.54
N ILE A 121 -1.10 -3.17 -0.21
CA ILE A 121 -2.10 -3.43 0.85
C ILE A 121 -1.67 -2.89 2.22
N CYS A 122 -0.37 -2.98 2.53
CA CYS A 122 0.21 -2.52 3.78
C CYS A 122 0.38 -0.99 3.85
N VAL A 123 0.38 -0.31 2.70
CA VAL A 123 0.64 1.14 2.60
C VAL A 123 -0.64 1.94 2.71
N SER A 124 -1.75 1.40 2.21
CA SER A 124 -2.94 2.19 1.90
C SER A 124 -4.09 2.04 2.89
N ASN A 125 -4.23 0.90 3.58
CA ASN A 125 -5.52 0.55 4.20
C ASN A 125 -5.46 -0.12 5.59
N LEU A 126 -4.31 -0.10 6.28
CA LEU A 126 -4.22 -0.71 7.61
C LEU A 126 -4.40 0.33 8.73
N ILE A 127 -5.53 0.24 9.44
CA ILE A 127 -5.86 0.92 10.73
C ILE A 127 -4.77 0.72 11.81
N ARG A 128 -4.09 -0.42 11.83
CA ARG A 128 -2.98 -0.75 12.76
C ARG A 128 -1.94 -1.62 12.07
N THR A 129 -0.69 -1.61 12.52
CA THR A 129 0.36 -2.52 12.01
C THR A 129 0.47 -3.83 12.77
N ASP A 130 -0.38 -4.04 13.78
CA ASP A 130 -0.37 -5.25 14.59
C ASP A 130 -0.87 -6.46 13.79
N HIS A 131 -0.03 -7.50 13.70
CA HIS A 131 -0.35 -8.69 12.93
C HIS A 131 -1.57 -9.44 13.51
N GLY A 132 -1.70 -9.47 14.84
CA GLY A 132 -2.83 -10.09 15.53
C GLY A 132 -4.15 -9.38 15.22
N TYR A 133 -4.13 -8.05 15.13
CA TYR A 133 -5.29 -7.24 14.78
C TYR A 133 -5.86 -7.62 13.42
N TRP A 134 -5.04 -7.80 12.38
CA TRP A 134 -5.54 -8.15 11.04
C TRP A 134 -5.89 -9.62 10.84
N CYS A 135 -5.25 -10.52 11.57
CA CYS A 135 -5.62 -11.94 11.54
C CYS A 135 -6.97 -12.24 12.19
N ALA A 136 -7.50 -11.30 13.00
CA ALA A 136 -8.78 -11.46 13.69
C ALA A 136 -9.97 -10.84 12.94
N GLN A 137 -9.76 -10.27 11.75
CA GLN A 137 -10.73 -9.47 10.98
C GLN A 137 -11.46 -10.22 9.88
#